data_AF-A0A7C1B2B8-F1
#
_entry.id   AF-A0A7C1B2B8-F1
#
_cell.length_a   1.000
_cell.length_b   1.000
_cell.length_c   1.000
_cell.angle_alpha   90.00
_cell.angle_beta   90.00
_cell.angle_gamma   90.00
#
_symmetry.space_group_name_H-M   'P 1'
#
loop_
_entity.id
_entity.type
_entity.pdbx_description
1 polymer ?
#
loop_
_entity_poly.entity_id
_entity_poly.type
_entity_poly.pdbx_seq_one_letter_code
_entity_poly.pdbx_strand_id
1 'polypeptide(L)'
;MKVDIYNQKGEKVGQTELPSEIFGVKINPDLVWQVVVCQKANRRQGTAHAKTRSEVSGGGRKPWAQKGLGRARHGSIRSPIWRKGGVAHGPRKERIWKKKIPKKMKRKALFMALAGKLKDKELILVDKLELEKP
;
A
#
# COMPACT_ATOMS: atom_id res chain seq x y z
N MET A 1 -16.07 -9.51 -28.06
CA MET A 1 -17.28 -9.90 -27.28
C MET A 1 -18.27 -8.77 -27.39
N LYS A 2 -19.57 -9.04 -27.64
CA LYS A 2 -20.58 -8.00 -27.79
C LYS A 2 -21.11 -7.57 -26.42
N VAL A 3 -21.13 -6.26 -26.18
CA VAL A 3 -21.64 -5.66 -24.93
C VAL A 3 -22.63 -4.56 -25.28
N ASP A 4 -23.71 -4.51 -24.51
CA ASP A 4 -24.78 -3.53 -24.68
C ASP A 4 -24.34 -2.15 -24.19
N ILE A 5 -24.70 -1.12 -24.95
CA ILE A 5 -24.52 0.28 -24.60
C ILE A 5 -25.85 0.83 -24.11
N TYR A 6 -25.81 1.54 -22.97
CA TYR A 6 -26.96 2.15 -22.35
C TYR A 6 -26.90 3.68 -22.44
N ASN A 7 -28.06 4.34 -22.48
CA ASN A 7 -28.17 5.77 -22.24
C ASN A 7 -28.27 6.06 -20.73
N GLN A 8 -28.27 7.34 -20.36
CA GLN A 8 -28.44 7.76 -18.97
C GLN A 8 -29.80 7.36 -18.35
N LYS A 9 -30.81 7.06 -19.19
CA LYS A 9 -32.13 6.59 -18.76
C LYS A 9 -32.17 5.07 -18.52
N GLY A 10 -31.09 4.34 -18.80
CA GLY A 10 -31.00 2.88 -18.66
C GLY A 10 -31.56 2.11 -19.85
N GLU A 11 -31.86 2.77 -20.97
CA GLU A 11 -32.33 2.13 -22.19
C GLU A 11 -31.13 1.70 -23.05
N LYS A 12 -31.29 0.57 -23.75
CA LYS A 12 -30.26 0.02 -24.64
C LYS A 12 -30.25 0.79 -25.96
N VAL A 13 -29.16 1.52 -26.21
CA VAL A 13 -28.97 2.36 -27.40
C VAL A 13 -28.29 1.58 -28.53
N GLY A 14 -27.50 0.56 -28.18
CA GLY A 14 -26.78 -0.22 -29.18
C GLY A 14 -25.94 -1.35 -28.59
N GLN A 15 -25.10 -1.94 -29.45
CA GLN A 15 -24.11 -2.94 -29.07
C GLN A 15 -22.76 -2.56 -29.64
N THR A 16 -21.70 -2.79 -28.87
CA THR A 16 -20.32 -2.62 -29.31
C THR A 16 -19.51 -3.88 -29.08
N GLU A 17 -18.47 -4.05 -29.88
CA GLU A 17 -17.53 -5.15 -29.76
C GLU A 17 -16.32 -4.72 -28.93
N LEU A 18 -16.15 -5.39 -27.78
CA LEU A 18 -14.98 -5.21 -26.95
C LEU A 18 -13.80 -6.07 -27.43
N PRO A 19 -12.57 -5.51 -27.43
CA PRO A 19 -11.36 -6.24 -27.80
C PRO A 19 -11.12 -7.49 -26.95
N SER A 20 -10.92 -8.63 -27.61
CA SER A 20 -10.64 -9.91 -26.95
C SER A 20 -9.30 -9.92 -26.21
N GLU A 21 -8.32 -9.13 -26.66
CA GLU A 21 -7.01 -9.02 -26.00
C GLU A 21 -7.07 -8.47 -24.57
N ILE A 22 -8.10 -7.67 -24.26
CA ILE A 22 -8.27 -7.01 -22.96
C ILE A 22 -9.29 -7.79 -22.11
N PHE A 23 -10.43 -8.12 -22.71
CA PHE A 23 -11.57 -8.69 -21.98
C PHE A 23 -11.69 -10.22 -22.07
N GLY A 24 -10.95 -10.85 -22.99
CA GLY A 24 -10.92 -12.31 -23.17
C GLY A 24 -9.76 -13.01 -22.46
N VAL A 25 -9.07 -12.33 -21.54
CA VAL A 25 -7.89 -12.88 -20.85
C VAL A 25 -8.30 -13.85 -19.74
N LYS A 26 -7.64 -15.02 -19.68
CA LYS A 26 -7.80 -15.96 -18.55
C LYS A 26 -7.38 -15.30 -17.23
N ILE A 27 -8.29 -15.29 -16.27
CA ILE A 27 -8.06 -14.70 -14.94
C ILE A 27 -7.05 -15.55 -14.16
N ASN A 28 -6.03 -14.89 -13.62
CA ASN A 28 -5.08 -15.46 -12.66
C ASN A 28 -5.18 -14.65 -11.34
N PRO A 29 -5.83 -15.21 -10.30
CA PRO A 29 -6.01 -14.53 -9.02
C PRO A 29 -4.71 -14.13 -8.33
N ASP A 30 -3.66 -14.96 -8.41
CA ASP A 30 -2.38 -14.72 -7.74
C ASP A 30 -1.66 -13.50 -8.31
N LEU A 31 -1.69 -13.35 -9.64
CA LEU A 31 -1.10 -12.19 -10.32
C LEU A 31 -1.81 -10.90 -9.91
N VAL A 32 -3.15 -10.94 -9.84
CA VAL A 32 -3.96 -9.79 -9.41
C VAL A 32 -3.65 -9.44 -7.96
N TRP A 33 -3.62 -10.43 -7.07
CA TRP A 33 -3.29 -10.24 -5.65
C TRP A 33 -1.90 -9.63 -5.47
N GLN A 34 -0.90 -10.14 -6.18
CA GLN A 34 0.47 -9.63 -6.12
C GLN A 34 0.54 -8.14 -6.51
N VAL A 35 -0.16 -7.75 -7.57
CA VAL A 35 -0.23 -6.35 -8.01
C VAL A 35 -0.94 -5.47 -6.98
N VAL A 36 -2.05 -5.93 -6.41
CA VAL A 36 -2.79 -5.21 -5.36
C VAL A 36 -1.95 -5.02 -4.11
N VAL A 37 -1.24 -6.05 -3.65
CA VAL A 37 -0.34 -5.97 -2.49
C VAL A 37 0.77 -4.95 -2.73
N CYS A 38 1.37 -4.94 -3.92
CA CYS A 38 2.39 -3.96 -4.27
C CYS A 38 1.81 -2.54 -4.36
N GLN A 39 0.61 -2.36 -4.91
CA GLN A 39 -0.05 -1.06 -4.96
C GLN A 39 -0.35 -0.54 -3.54
N LYS A 40 -0.89 -1.39 -2.65
CA LYS A 40 -1.14 -1.05 -1.24
C LYS A 40 0.15 -0.70 -0.50
N ALA A 41 1.22 -1.46 -0.72
CA ALA A 41 2.52 -1.16 -0.13
C ALA A 41 3.08 0.19 -0.60
N ASN A 42 2.94 0.50 -1.89
CA ASN A 42 3.43 1.74 -2.49
C ASN A 42 2.63 2.98 -2.07
N ARG A 43 1.36 2.83 -1.66
CA ARG A 43 0.53 3.94 -1.14
C ARG A 43 0.89 4.33 0.30
N ARG A 44 1.74 3.57 1.00
CA ARG A 44 2.13 3.89 2.38
C ARG A 44 3.08 5.08 2.42
N GLN A 45 2.79 6.06 3.28
CA GLN A 45 3.62 7.25 3.47
C GLN A 45 4.86 7.00 4.36
N GLY A 46 4.77 6.09 5.34
CA GLY A 46 5.90 5.75 6.21
C GLY A 46 6.21 6.79 7.31
N THR A 47 5.19 7.37 7.95
CA THR A 47 5.34 8.43 8.97
C THR A 47 5.75 7.95 10.36
N ALA A 48 5.74 6.64 10.61
CA ALA A 48 6.02 6.09 11.94
C ALA A 48 7.52 6.15 12.28
N HIS A 49 7.87 6.76 13.41
CA HIS A 49 9.25 6.85 13.89
C HIS A 49 9.31 6.86 15.42
N ALA A 50 10.17 6.02 15.98
CA ALA A 50 10.54 6.03 17.39
C ALA A 50 12.00 6.47 17.55
N LYS A 51 12.25 7.33 18.55
CA LYS A 51 13.59 7.80 18.88
C LYS A 51 14.41 6.67 19.50
N THR A 52 15.56 6.40 18.91
CA THR A 52 16.59 5.53 19.47
C THR A 52 17.31 6.22 20.63
N ARG A 53 18.10 5.47 21.41
CA ARG A 53 18.89 6.02 22.53
C ARG A 53 19.82 7.18 22.13
N SER A 54 20.22 7.24 20.86
CA SER A 54 21.09 8.28 20.31
C SER A 54 20.32 9.55 19.93
N GLU A 55 19.04 9.42 19.57
CA GLU A 55 18.16 10.53 19.15
C GLU A 55 17.42 11.17 20.35
N VAL A 56 17.37 10.48 21.50
CA VAL A 56 16.83 11.03 22.75
C VAL A 56 17.83 12.03 23.35
N SER A 57 17.32 13.20 23.75
CA SER A 57 18.10 14.27 24.40
C SER A 57 18.54 13.89 25.82
N GLY A 58 19.66 14.45 26.29
CA GLY A 58 20.22 14.25 27.63
C GLY A 58 21.35 13.21 27.70
N GLY A 59 21.71 12.73 28.90
CA GLY A 59 22.75 11.72 29.12
C GLY A 59 24.18 12.13 28.71
N GLY A 60 25.02 11.17 28.30
CA GLY A 60 26.41 11.41 27.88
C GLY A 60 27.44 11.14 28.99
N ARG A 61 27.15 11.57 30.21
CA ARG A 61 27.91 11.13 31.40
C ARG A 61 27.38 9.79 31.91
N LYS A 62 28.30 8.93 32.36
CA LYS A 62 27.93 7.68 33.03
C LYS A 62 27.15 7.99 34.32
N PRO A 63 25.99 7.35 34.57
CA PRO A 63 25.16 7.66 35.74
C PRO A 63 25.89 7.51 37.07
N TRP A 64 26.76 6.50 37.20
CA TRP A 64 27.61 6.27 38.36
C TRP A 64 28.85 5.43 38.02
N ALA A 65 29.78 5.33 38.97
CA ALA A 65 31.01 4.55 38.84
C ALA A 65 30.72 3.05 38.57
N GLN A 66 31.66 2.35 37.92
CA GLN A 66 31.46 0.94 37.52
C GLN A 66 31.30 -0.02 38.72
N LYS A 67 31.87 0.33 39.87
CA LYS A 67 31.89 -0.45 41.12
C LYS A 67 31.86 0.52 42.31
N GLY A 68 31.67 -0.01 43.52
CA GLY A 68 31.76 0.75 44.78
C GLY A 68 30.42 1.23 45.39
N LEU A 69 29.32 1.18 44.63
CA LEU A 69 28.03 1.74 45.05
C LEU A 69 26.93 0.68 45.33
N GLY A 70 27.22 -0.61 45.16
CA GLY A 70 26.23 -1.70 45.34
C GLY A 70 25.07 -1.72 44.33
N ARG A 71 25.02 -0.77 43.38
CA ARG A 71 23.98 -0.66 42.34
C ARG A 71 24.30 -1.48 41.09
N ALA A 72 23.27 -1.83 40.32
CA ALA A 72 23.42 -2.42 38.98
C ALA A 72 24.28 -1.52 38.07
N ARG A 73 24.97 -2.10 37.09
CA ARG A 73 25.87 -1.33 36.21
C ARG A 73 25.10 -0.67 35.08
N HIS A 74 25.25 0.64 34.92
CA HIS A 74 24.64 1.37 33.81
C HIS A 74 25.64 2.31 33.10
N GLY A 75 25.49 2.40 31.78
CA GLY A 75 26.30 3.25 30.92
C GLY A 75 25.65 4.58 30.55
N SER A 76 24.32 4.65 30.52
CA SER A 76 23.58 5.87 30.15
C SER A 76 22.15 5.82 30.66
N ILE A 77 21.61 6.97 31.04
CA ILE A 77 20.19 7.16 31.39
C ILE A 77 19.26 7.07 30.17
N ARG A 78 19.80 7.11 28.94
CA ARG A 78 19.02 7.02 27.69
C ARG A 78 18.75 5.58 27.25
N SER A 79 19.18 4.58 28.03
CA SER A 79 18.99 3.18 27.70
C SER A 79 17.49 2.80 27.73
N PRO A 80 17.02 1.87 26.86
CA PRO A 80 15.60 1.49 26.77
C PRO A 80 14.96 0.98 28.05
N ILE A 81 15.77 0.47 28.99
CA ILE A 81 15.29 0.01 30.29
C ILE A 81 14.86 1.16 31.23
N TRP A 82 15.30 2.40 30.94
CA TRP A 82 14.99 3.57 31.76
C TRP A 82 13.71 4.25 31.28
N ARG A 83 12.98 4.86 32.22
CA ARG A 83 11.83 5.71 31.90
C ARG A 83 12.29 6.88 31.02
N LYS A 84 11.56 7.14 29.92
CA LYS A 84 11.92 8.14 28.88
C LYS A 84 13.23 7.82 28.13
N GLY A 85 13.76 6.60 28.27
CA GLY A 85 14.86 6.10 27.45
C GLY A 85 14.44 5.90 25.98
N GLY A 86 15.42 5.63 25.12
CA GLY A 86 15.15 5.37 23.70
C GLY A 86 14.53 3.99 23.44
N VAL A 87 13.93 3.80 22.27
CA VAL A 87 13.32 2.53 21.85
C VAL A 87 14.32 1.72 21.01
N ALA A 88 14.58 0.45 21.34
CA ALA A 88 15.60 -0.37 20.68
C ALA A 88 15.20 -0.84 19.26
N HIS A 89 13.94 -1.20 19.05
CA HIS A 89 13.44 -1.74 17.78
C HIS A 89 12.08 -1.14 17.39
N GLY A 90 11.94 0.17 17.58
CA GLY A 90 10.73 0.88 17.19
C GLY A 90 10.68 1.13 15.68
N PRO A 91 9.53 1.62 15.17
CA PRO A 91 9.39 1.97 13.76
C PRO A 91 10.41 3.05 13.34
N ARG A 92 10.86 3.00 12.08
CA ARG A 92 11.77 3.98 11.48
C ARG A 92 11.11 4.64 10.27
N LYS A 93 11.16 5.97 10.22
CA LYS A 93 10.76 6.80 9.07
C LYS A 93 11.49 6.46 7.77
N GLU A 94 12.71 5.93 7.87
CA GLU A 94 13.55 5.56 6.71
C GLU A 94 13.06 4.27 6.01
N ARG A 95 12.07 3.56 6.57
CA ARG A 95 11.60 2.30 6.01
C ARG A 95 10.88 2.51 4.68
N ILE A 96 11.48 2.00 3.60
CA ILE A 96 10.90 2.04 2.26
C ILE A 96 9.99 0.83 2.04
N TRP A 97 8.69 1.08 1.83
CA TRP A 97 7.69 0.06 1.51
C TRP A 97 7.52 -0.20 0.00
N LYS A 98 8.28 0.52 -0.82
CA LYS A 98 8.13 0.51 -2.28
C LYS A 98 8.49 -0.85 -2.86
N LYS A 99 7.56 -1.46 -3.59
CA LYS A 99 7.74 -2.70 -4.35
C LYS A 99 7.62 -2.43 -5.85
N LYS A 100 8.59 -2.93 -6.63
CA LYS A 100 8.61 -2.83 -8.09
C LYS A 100 7.96 -4.09 -8.69
N ILE A 101 7.14 -3.90 -9.72
CA ILE A 101 6.56 -4.97 -10.54
C ILE A 101 6.87 -4.69 -12.01
N PRO A 102 7.20 -5.70 -12.83
CA PRO A 102 7.35 -5.57 -14.28
C PRO A 102 6.13 -4.94 -14.96
N LYS A 103 6.36 -4.09 -15.98
CA LYS A 103 5.27 -3.40 -16.70
C LYS A 103 4.26 -4.39 -17.33
N LYS A 104 4.75 -5.50 -17.90
CA LYS A 104 3.93 -6.55 -18.50
C LYS A 104 2.95 -7.18 -17.49
N MET A 105 3.41 -7.45 -16.26
CA MET A 105 2.58 -8.02 -15.20
C MET A 105 1.48 -7.05 -14.76
N LYS A 106 1.80 -5.76 -14.61
CA LYS A 106 0.80 -4.73 -14.28
C LYS A 106 -0.30 -4.64 -15.33
N ARG A 107 0.09 -4.60 -16.61
CA ARG A 107 -0.86 -4.54 -17.73
C ARG A 107 -1.75 -5.78 -17.78
N LYS A 108 -1.16 -6.97 -17.61
CA LYS A 108 -1.91 -8.23 -17.60
C LYS A 108 -2.89 -8.32 -16.43
N ALA A 109 -2.50 -7.87 -15.23
CA ALA A 109 -3.39 -7.82 -14.07
C ALA A 109 -4.57 -6.85 -14.27
N LEU A 110 -4.34 -5.70 -14.91
CA LEU A 110 -5.42 -4.78 -15.28
C LEU A 110 -6.41 -5.43 -16.24
N PHE A 111 -5.92 -6.12 -17.27
CA PHE A 111 -6.77 -6.82 -18.24
C PHE A 111 -7.59 -7.92 -17.56
N MET A 112 -6.98 -8.71 -16.67
CA MET A 112 -7.70 -9.71 -15.87
C MET A 112 -8.79 -9.10 -14.98
N ALA A 113 -8.54 -7.93 -14.38
CA ALA A 113 -9.53 -7.25 -13.55
C ALA A 113 -10.73 -6.77 -14.40
N LEU A 114 -10.48 -6.18 -15.57
CA LEU A 114 -11.52 -5.74 -16.49
C LEU A 114 -12.32 -6.92 -17.07
N ALA A 115 -11.64 -8.00 -17.45
CA ALA A 115 -12.26 -9.24 -17.90
C ALA A 115 -13.15 -9.87 -16.81
N GLY A 116 -12.70 -9.84 -15.54
CA GLY A 116 -13.51 -10.27 -14.40
C GLY A 116 -14.78 -9.44 -14.24
N LYS A 117 -14.66 -8.11 -14.22
CA LYS A 117 -15.82 -7.20 -14.15
C LYS A 117 -16.82 -7.42 -15.27
N LEU A 118 -16.35 -7.67 -16.49
CA LEU A 118 -17.23 -7.99 -17.61
C LEU A 118 -17.93 -9.34 -17.42
N LYS A 119 -17.20 -10.37 -16.97
CA LYS A 119 -17.77 -11.72 -16.73
C LYS A 119 -18.83 -11.70 -15.64
N ASP A 120 -18.63 -10.89 -14.61
CA ASP A 120 -19.55 -10.75 -13.47
C ASP A 120 -20.70 -9.75 -13.78
N LYS A 121 -20.78 -9.21 -15.00
CA LYS A 121 -21.78 -8.21 -15.44
C LYS A 121 -21.76 -6.91 -14.62
N GLU A 122 -20.63 -6.57 -14.02
CA GLU A 122 -20.43 -5.34 -13.25
C GLU A 122 -19.92 -4.17 -14.12
N LEU A 123 -19.69 -4.41 -15.41
CA LEU A 123 -19.23 -3.41 -16.36
C LEU A 123 -20.39 -2.95 -17.26
N ILE A 124 -20.70 -1.66 -17.19
CA ILE A 124 -21.76 -1.01 -17.98
C ILE A 124 -21.10 0.00 -18.92
N LEU A 125 -21.47 -0.05 -20.20
CA LEU A 125 -21.06 0.95 -21.19
C LEU A 125 -22.16 1.99 -21.33
N VAL A 126 -21.81 3.25 -21.12
CA VAL A 126 -22.72 4.39 -21.26
C VAL A 126 -22.27 5.22 -22.45
N ASP A 127 -23.20 5.54 -23.35
CA ASP A 127 -22.91 6.28 -24.59
C ASP A 127 -22.44 7.72 -24.30
N LYS A 128 -23.24 8.45 -23.49
CA LYS A 128 -22.95 9.83 -23.11
C LYS A 128 -23.27 10.06 -21.64
N LEU A 129 -22.38 10.78 -20.95
CA LEU A 129 -22.56 11.22 -19.58
C LEU A 129 -22.57 12.76 -19.52
N GLU A 130 -23.75 13.35 -19.58
CA GLU A 130 -23.99 14.78 -19.33
C GLU A 130 -24.42 14.99 -17.86
N LEU A 131 -23.70 15.85 -17.15
CA LEU A 131 -24.01 16.26 -15.78
C LEU A 131 -24.12 17.78 -15.76
N GLU A 132 -25.33 18.33 -15.66
CA GLU A 132 -25.56 19.79 -15.72
C GLU A 132 -25.08 20.51 -14.45
N LYS A 133 -25.00 19.80 -13.32
CA LYS A 133 -24.49 20.30 -12.04
C LYS A 133 -23.67 19.19 -11.35
N PRO A 134 -22.60 19.56 -10.60
CA PRO A 134 -21.77 18.62 -9.86
C PRO A 134 -22.54 17.90 -8.74
#